data_AF-A0A509LHD1-F1
#
_entry.id   AF-A0A509LHD1-F1
#
_cell.length_a   1.000
_cell.length_b   1.000
_cell.length_c   1.000
_cell.angle_alpha   90.00
_cell.angle_beta   90.00
_cell.angle_gamma   90.00
#
_symmetry.space_group_name_H-M   'P 1'
#
loop_
_entity.id
_entity.type
_entity.pdbx_description
1 polymer ?
#
loop_
_entity_poly.entity_id
_entity_poly.type
_entity_poly.pdbx_seq_one_letter_code
_entity_poly.pdbx_strand_id
1 'polypeptide(L)'
;MAKKNIFEKIKQSNNLPQLPQIMLKLIKACNSEKTNVEELTGIISTDPSLTTRLMQIIGSPYINLPKEVKSIKTAVVYLGIDTIRNIAISTSAMRFFSLSKAVPEFDIGRFWYHSYKCGVIAREVAEENGFSNPDEFFLAGLLHDIGRLVLLQNFPDDYKAILKTSISEKQILADETKRFDTDTPQISAWLFNQWNLNPL
;
A
#
# COMPACT_ATOMS: atom_id res chain seq x y z
N MET A 1 27.44 -23.03 -6.92
CA MET A 1 26.14 -22.80 -7.58
C MET A 1 25.82 -21.32 -7.46
N ALA A 2 25.80 -20.57 -8.56
CA ALA A 2 25.46 -19.15 -8.53
C ALA A 2 24.02 -18.98 -8.03
N LYS A 3 23.85 -18.41 -6.84
CA LYS A 3 22.52 -18.12 -6.28
C LYS A 3 21.82 -17.17 -7.24
N LYS A 4 20.83 -17.66 -7.99
CA LYS A 4 20.02 -16.83 -8.90
C LYS A 4 19.40 -15.69 -8.10
N ASN A 5 19.72 -14.47 -8.50
CA ASN A 5 19.20 -13.22 -7.96
C ASN A 5 17.66 -13.29 -7.81
N ILE A 6 17.14 -13.13 -6.59
CA ILE A 6 15.71 -13.21 -6.30
C ILE A 6 14.91 -12.16 -7.07
N PHE A 7 15.46 -10.98 -7.31
CA PHE A 7 14.84 -9.95 -8.13
C PHE A 7 14.56 -10.45 -9.56
N GLU A 8 15.46 -11.23 -10.14
CA GLU A 8 15.25 -11.83 -11.47
C GLU A 8 14.17 -12.92 -11.44
N LYS A 9 14.09 -13.71 -10.36
CA LYS A 9 12.99 -14.67 -10.19
C LYS A 9 11.64 -13.98 -10.09
N ILE A 10 11.56 -12.87 -9.35
CA ILE A 10 10.32 -12.08 -9.21
C ILE A 10 9.92 -11.46 -10.57
N LYS A 11 10.87 -10.98 -11.37
CA LYS A 11 10.56 -10.49 -12.73
C LYS A 11 10.03 -11.60 -13.64
N GLN A 12 10.56 -12.82 -13.52
CA GLN A 12 10.23 -13.96 -14.37
C GLN A 12 8.94 -14.69 -13.97
N SER A 13 8.45 -14.49 -12.74
CA SER A 13 7.32 -15.25 -12.19
C SER A 13 5.95 -14.87 -12.75
N ASN A 14 5.85 -13.86 -13.62
CA ASN A 14 4.60 -13.19 -14.03
C ASN A 14 3.74 -12.67 -12.86
N ASN A 15 4.25 -12.75 -11.63
CA ASN A 15 3.62 -12.29 -10.40
C ASN A 15 4.23 -10.96 -9.92
N LEU A 16 5.01 -10.30 -10.78
CA LEU A 16 5.44 -8.93 -10.51
C LEU A 16 4.19 -8.06 -10.40
N PRO A 17 3.93 -7.45 -9.25
CA PRO A 17 2.75 -6.64 -9.09
C PRO A 17 2.87 -5.42 -10.02
N GLN A 18 2.10 -5.38 -11.09
CA GLN A 18 2.00 -4.18 -11.93
C GLN A 18 1.04 -3.22 -11.25
N LEU A 19 1.48 -1.98 -11.02
CA LEU A 19 0.63 -0.98 -10.38
C LEU A 19 -0.66 -0.81 -11.19
N PRO A 20 -1.85 -1.00 -10.60
CA PRO A 20 -3.09 -0.78 -11.32
C PRO A 20 -3.12 0.63 -11.92
N GLN A 21 -3.62 0.75 -13.15
CA GLN A 21 -3.71 2.04 -13.83
C GLN A 21 -4.47 3.07 -12.98
N ILE A 22 -5.47 2.64 -12.21
CA ILE A 22 -6.18 3.51 -11.27
C ILE A 22 -5.28 4.01 -10.13
N MET A 23 -4.42 3.15 -9.58
CA MET A 23 -3.47 3.55 -8.54
C MET A 23 -2.43 4.52 -9.09
N LEU A 24 -1.96 4.33 -10.33
CA LEU A 24 -1.07 5.29 -11.00
C LEU A 24 -1.73 6.66 -11.18
N LYS A 25 -2.99 6.68 -11.59
CA LYS A 25 -3.76 7.93 -11.73
C LYS A 25 -3.95 8.63 -10.38
N LEU A 26 -4.26 7.86 -9.32
CA LEU A 26 -4.42 8.40 -7.98
C LEU A 26 -3.10 8.96 -7.41
N ILE A 27 -1.97 8.27 -7.62
CA ILE A 27 -0.65 8.76 -7.20
C ILE A 27 -0.24 10.01 -7.99
N LYS A 28 -0.46 10.04 -9.31
CA LYS A 28 -0.19 11.26 -10.11
C LYS A 28 -1.02 12.45 -9.65
N ALA A 29 -2.23 12.20 -9.18
CA ALA A 29 -3.09 13.20 -8.58
C ALA A 29 -2.60 13.67 -7.18
N CYS A 30 -1.66 12.97 -6.52
CA CYS A 30 -0.96 13.46 -5.32
C CYS A 30 0.09 14.53 -5.68
N ASN A 31 0.77 14.37 -6.81
CA ASN A 31 1.93 15.20 -7.19
C ASN A 31 1.54 16.48 -7.95
N SER A 32 0.23 16.78 -8.04
CA SER A 32 -0.30 17.92 -8.77
C SER A 32 -1.00 18.88 -7.81
N GLU A 33 -0.44 20.07 -7.61
CA GLU A 33 -1.06 21.18 -6.88
C GLU A 33 -2.42 21.63 -7.48
N LYS A 34 -2.77 21.13 -8.67
CA LYS A 34 -3.98 21.50 -9.41
C LYS A 34 -5.10 20.45 -9.36
N THR A 35 -4.89 19.32 -8.68
CA THR A 35 -5.94 18.29 -8.63
C THR A 35 -7.15 18.81 -7.87
N ASN A 36 -8.28 18.88 -8.57
CA ASN A 36 -9.55 19.31 -8.02
C ASN A 36 -10.45 18.10 -7.70
N VAL A 37 -11.54 18.39 -6.98
CA VAL A 37 -12.50 17.38 -6.52
C VAL A 37 -13.09 16.58 -7.68
N GLU A 38 -13.32 17.22 -8.82
CA GLU A 38 -13.86 16.61 -10.04
C GLU A 38 -12.91 15.56 -10.62
N GLU A 39 -11.61 15.87 -10.70
CA GLU A 39 -10.60 14.96 -11.23
C GLU A 39 -10.48 13.70 -10.36
N LEU A 40 -10.32 13.88 -9.04
CA LEU A 40 -10.23 12.74 -8.10
C LEU A 40 -11.49 11.88 -8.13
N THR A 41 -12.66 12.52 -8.08
CA THR A 41 -13.95 11.81 -8.15
C THR A 41 -14.08 11.05 -9.46
N GLY A 42 -13.66 11.65 -10.58
CA GLY A 42 -13.66 11.03 -11.90
C GLY A 42 -12.79 9.78 -11.94
N ILE A 43 -11.57 9.85 -11.39
CA ILE A 43 -10.66 8.70 -11.31
C ILE A 43 -11.30 7.57 -10.50
N ILE A 44 -11.76 7.84 -9.28
CA ILE A 44 -12.33 6.81 -8.38
C ILE A 44 -13.59 6.19 -9.00
N SER A 45 -14.44 7.03 -9.61
CA SER A 45 -15.73 6.59 -10.19
C SER A 45 -15.57 5.69 -11.43
N THR A 46 -14.38 5.67 -12.05
CA THR A 46 -14.09 4.70 -13.14
C THR A 46 -14.01 3.25 -12.65
N ASP A 47 -13.91 3.03 -11.34
CA ASP A 47 -13.85 1.71 -10.73
C ASP A 47 -14.96 1.57 -9.65
N PRO A 48 -16.09 0.94 -10.00
CA PRO A 48 -17.20 0.73 -9.09
C PRO A 48 -16.81 -0.05 -7.83
N SER A 49 -15.89 -1.02 -7.95
CA SER A 49 -15.44 -1.83 -6.81
C SER A 49 -14.63 -1.00 -5.82
N LEU A 50 -13.70 -0.16 -6.31
CA LEU A 50 -12.96 0.79 -5.50
C LEU A 50 -13.91 1.78 -4.82
N THR A 51 -14.85 2.34 -5.59
CA THR A 51 -15.87 3.27 -5.11
C THR A 51 -16.66 2.69 -3.95
N THR A 52 -17.22 1.48 -4.10
CA THR A 52 -18.00 0.81 -3.04
C THR A 52 -17.15 0.59 -1.79
N ARG A 53 -15.92 0.09 -1.94
CA ARG A 53 -15.03 -0.23 -0.82
C ARG A 53 -14.59 1.03 -0.08
N LEU A 54 -14.27 2.10 -0.80
CA LEU A 54 -13.93 3.41 -0.24
C LEU A 54 -15.13 3.98 0.54
N MET A 55 -16.34 3.92 -0.01
CA MET A 55 -17.55 4.37 0.68
C MET A 55 -17.86 3.54 1.94
N GLN A 56 -17.58 2.22 1.93
CA GLN A 56 -17.69 1.37 3.13
C GLN A 56 -16.71 1.80 4.22
N ILE A 57 -15.47 2.18 3.85
CA ILE A 57 -14.48 2.66 4.82
C ILE A 57 -14.89 4.02 5.38
N ILE A 58 -15.34 4.95 4.52
CA ILE A 58 -15.81 6.29 4.92
C ILE A 58 -17.03 6.21 5.84
N GLY A 59 -17.96 5.31 5.53
CA GLY A 59 -19.14 5.07 6.36
C GLY A 59 -18.86 4.23 7.62
N SER A 60 -17.61 3.81 7.85
CA SER A 60 -17.26 3.04 9.03
C SER A 60 -17.24 3.93 10.30
N PRO A 61 -17.55 3.36 11.48
CA PRO A 61 -17.51 4.11 12.75
C PRO A 61 -16.14 4.75 13.05
N TYR A 62 -15.07 4.25 12.41
CA TYR A 62 -13.71 4.74 12.58
C TYR A 62 -13.50 6.18 12.10
N ILE A 63 -14.18 6.60 11.03
CA ILE A 63 -14.03 7.94 10.43
C ILE A 63 -14.89 8.99 11.18
N ASN A 64 -15.80 8.54 12.06
CA ASN A 64 -16.62 9.35 12.97
C ASN A 64 -17.23 10.62 12.35
N LEU A 65 -17.94 10.46 11.23
CA LEU A 65 -18.56 11.58 10.52
C LEU A 65 -19.93 11.97 11.14
N PRO A 66 -20.24 13.27 11.22
CA PRO A 66 -21.48 13.77 11.83
C PRO A 66 -22.72 13.49 10.98
N LYS A 67 -22.56 13.12 9.70
CA LYS A 67 -23.65 12.80 8.77
C LYS A 67 -23.27 11.64 7.85
N GLU A 68 -24.28 10.88 7.42
CA GLU A 68 -24.12 9.80 6.44
C GLU A 68 -23.62 10.37 5.11
N VAL A 69 -22.42 9.98 4.70
CA VAL A 69 -21.82 10.41 3.43
C VAL A 69 -22.19 9.41 2.34
N LYS A 70 -22.93 9.88 1.31
CA LYS A 70 -23.47 9.05 0.22
C LYS A 70 -22.76 9.22 -1.13
N SER A 71 -21.76 10.09 -1.22
CA SER A 71 -21.00 10.30 -2.45
C SER A 71 -19.54 10.64 -2.16
N ILE A 72 -18.66 10.33 -3.11
CA ILE A 72 -17.23 10.70 -3.05
C ILE A 72 -17.07 12.21 -2.96
N LYS A 73 -17.84 13.00 -3.74
CA LYS A 73 -17.79 14.47 -3.67
C LYS A 73 -18.09 14.99 -2.26
N THR A 74 -19.15 14.46 -1.64
CA THR A 74 -19.50 14.82 -0.26
C THR A 74 -18.40 14.39 0.70
N ALA A 75 -17.79 13.22 0.50
CA ALA A 75 -16.70 12.75 1.33
C ALA A 75 -15.47 13.67 1.23
N VAL A 76 -15.14 14.15 0.03
CA VAL A 76 -14.05 15.12 -0.18
C VAL A 76 -14.31 16.44 0.55
N VAL A 77 -15.56 16.92 0.58
CA VAL A 77 -15.92 18.14 1.32
C VAL A 77 -15.72 17.97 2.83
N TYR A 78 -16.02 16.80 3.39
CA TYR A 78 -15.90 16.56 4.82
C TYR A 78 -14.49 16.18 5.29
N LEU A 79 -13.77 15.39 4.49
CA LEU A 79 -12.49 14.79 4.87
C LEU A 79 -11.28 15.45 4.20
N GLY A 80 -11.51 16.30 3.21
CA GLY A 80 -10.46 16.83 2.34
C GLY A 80 -10.14 15.88 1.18
N ILE A 81 -9.64 16.47 0.10
CA ILE A 81 -9.27 15.74 -1.12
C ILE A 81 -8.15 14.74 -0.86
N ASP A 82 -7.19 15.10 -0.03
CA ASP A 82 -6.01 14.32 0.32
C ASP A 82 -6.38 13.05 1.10
N THR A 83 -7.26 13.16 2.10
CA THR A 83 -7.76 11.99 2.85
C THR A 83 -8.47 11.00 1.94
N ILE A 84 -9.35 11.48 1.05
CA ILE A 84 -10.04 10.59 0.09
C ILE A 84 -9.06 9.94 -0.87
N ARG A 85 -8.06 10.67 -1.33
CA ARG A 85 -6.99 10.16 -2.20
C ARG A 85 -6.20 9.05 -1.50
N ASN A 86 -5.78 9.28 -0.27
CA ASN A 86 -5.04 8.33 0.57
C ASN A 86 -5.83 7.04 0.84
N ILE A 87 -7.13 7.16 1.13
CA ILE A 87 -8.03 6.00 1.28
C ILE A 87 -8.17 5.26 -0.05
N ALA A 88 -8.29 5.96 -1.17
CA ALA A 88 -8.43 5.35 -2.49
C ALA A 88 -7.17 4.57 -2.91
N ILE A 89 -5.97 5.11 -2.63
CA ILE A 89 -4.69 4.44 -2.92
C ILE A 89 -4.55 3.21 -2.02
N SER A 90 -4.82 3.35 -0.72
CA SER A 90 -4.81 2.23 0.25
C SER A 90 -5.75 1.11 -0.19
N THR A 91 -6.98 1.46 -0.56
CA THR A 91 -8.00 0.50 -0.97
C THR A 91 -7.63 -0.20 -2.29
N SER A 92 -7.01 0.53 -3.23
CA SER A 92 -6.52 -0.02 -4.49
C SER A 92 -5.38 -1.02 -4.26
N ALA A 93 -4.42 -0.66 -3.39
CA ALA A 93 -3.30 -1.52 -3.02
C ALA A 93 -3.79 -2.79 -2.29
N MET A 94 -4.72 -2.66 -1.34
CA MET A 94 -5.35 -3.79 -0.65
C MET A 94 -5.99 -4.79 -1.59
N ARG A 95 -6.70 -4.30 -2.61
CA ARG A 95 -7.34 -5.17 -3.61
C ARG A 95 -6.33 -5.87 -4.49
N PHE A 96 -5.24 -5.20 -4.84
CA PHE A 96 -4.20 -5.77 -5.69
C PHE A 96 -3.53 -6.98 -5.03
N PHE A 97 -3.25 -6.90 -3.73
CA PHE A 97 -2.53 -7.94 -3.00
C PHE A 97 -3.44 -8.87 -2.18
N SER A 98 -4.65 -9.18 -2.68
CA SER A 98 -5.56 -10.12 -2.01
C SER A 98 -5.07 -11.58 -2.17
N LEU A 99 -3.95 -11.91 -1.51
CA LEU A 99 -3.29 -13.22 -1.55
C LEU A 99 -3.61 -14.07 -0.30
N SER A 100 -4.49 -13.59 0.57
CA SER A 100 -4.74 -14.12 1.92
C SER A 100 -5.24 -15.57 1.98
N LYS A 101 -5.46 -16.23 0.83
CA LYS A 101 -5.84 -17.64 0.78
C LYS A 101 -4.64 -18.59 0.72
N ALA A 102 -3.44 -18.12 0.33
CA ALA A 102 -2.29 -19.00 0.12
C ALA A 102 -1.49 -19.29 1.41
N VAL A 103 -1.44 -18.33 2.35
CA VAL A 103 -0.62 -18.43 3.57
C VAL A 103 -1.45 -18.03 4.80
N PRO A 104 -2.06 -19.01 5.50
CA PRO A 104 -2.89 -18.76 6.69
C PRO A 104 -2.15 -18.06 7.85
N GLU A 105 -0.84 -18.24 7.92
CA GLU A 105 0.03 -17.62 8.94
C GLU A 105 0.19 -16.10 8.72
N PHE A 106 -0.20 -15.58 7.55
CA PHE A 106 -0.12 -14.17 7.23
C PHE A 106 -1.49 -13.48 7.37
N ASP A 107 -1.65 -12.70 8.43
CA ASP A 107 -2.83 -11.86 8.63
C ASP A 107 -2.77 -10.61 7.74
N ILE A 108 -3.39 -10.71 6.56
CA ILE A 108 -3.48 -9.60 5.59
C ILE A 108 -4.19 -8.37 6.18
N GLY A 109 -5.14 -8.56 7.10
CA GLY A 109 -5.88 -7.47 7.72
C GLY A 109 -4.99 -6.69 8.67
N ARG A 110 -4.24 -7.40 9.52
CA ARG A 110 -3.24 -6.82 10.41
C ARG A 110 -2.11 -6.14 9.64
N PHE A 111 -1.66 -6.72 8.53
CA PHE A 111 -0.68 -6.10 7.63
C PHE A 111 -1.17 -4.73 7.15
N TRP A 112 -2.37 -4.66 6.54
CA TRP A 112 -2.88 -3.39 6.02
C TRP A 112 -3.20 -2.38 7.11
N TYR A 113 -3.63 -2.83 8.28
CA TYR A 113 -3.81 -1.96 9.44
C TYR A 113 -2.49 -1.36 9.93
N HIS A 114 -1.41 -2.13 9.96
CA HIS A 114 -0.07 -1.64 10.27
C HIS A 114 0.40 -0.62 9.23
N SER A 115 0.33 -0.97 7.95
CA SER A 115 0.67 -0.10 6.82
C SER A 115 -0.08 1.24 6.88
N TYR A 116 -1.39 1.20 7.09
CA TYR A 116 -2.19 2.42 7.20
C TYR A 116 -1.75 3.31 8.37
N LYS A 117 -1.52 2.74 9.55
CA LYS A 117 -1.02 3.50 10.71
C LYS A 117 0.35 4.12 10.45
N CYS A 118 1.26 3.39 9.81
CA CYS A 118 2.56 3.92 9.42
C CYS A 118 2.42 5.09 8.44
N GLY A 119 1.50 5.00 7.48
CA GLY A 119 1.17 6.13 6.59
C GLY A 119 0.64 7.35 7.35
N VAL A 120 -0.34 7.16 8.24
CA VAL A 120 -0.90 8.27 9.05
C VAL A 120 0.19 8.94 9.89
N ILE A 121 0.99 8.17 10.62
CA ILE A 121 2.06 8.69 11.47
C ILE A 121 3.12 9.40 10.62
N ALA A 122 3.54 8.82 9.50
CA ALA A 122 4.52 9.44 8.61
C ALA A 122 4.04 10.79 8.08
N ARG A 123 2.75 10.91 7.75
CA ARG A 123 2.13 12.18 7.36
C ARG A 123 2.12 13.19 8.49
N GLU A 124 1.67 12.80 9.69
CA GLU A 124 1.63 13.68 10.87
C GLU A 124 3.03 14.23 11.19
N VAL A 125 4.06 13.37 11.17
CA VAL A 125 5.45 13.78 11.33
C VAL A 125 5.87 14.76 10.23
N ALA A 126 5.46 14.54 8.99
CA ALA A 126 5.78 15.44 7.88
C ALA A 126 5.12 16.82 8.03
N GLU A 127 3.85 16.86 8.48
CA GLU A 127 3.12 18.09 8.76
C GLU A 127 3.78 18.89 9.90
N GLU A 128 4.11 18.23 11.02
CA GLU A 128 4.74 18.85 12.19
C GLU A 128 6.13 19.44 11.87
N ASN A 129 6.83 18.88 10.88
CA ASN A 129 8.15 19.34 10.44
C ASN A 129 8.09 20.30 9.25
N GLY A 130 6.89 20.67 8.76
CA GLY A 130 6.72 21.66 7.70
C GLY A 130 7.15 21.17 6.31
N PHE A 131 7.09 19.86 6.06
CA PHE A 131 7.31 19.33 4.70
C PHE A 131 6.18 19.79 3.77
N SER A 132 6.54 20.15 2.53
CA SER A 132 5.61 20.68 1.54
C SER A 132 4.63 19.66 0.98
N ASN A 133 4.93 18.35 1.09
CA ASN A 133 4.07 17.29 0.59
C ASN A 133 3.90 16.14 1.60
N PRO A 134 3.14 16.31 2.69
CA PRO A 134 2.93 15.27 3.70
C PRO A 134 2.27 13.99 3.16
N ASP A 135 1.51 14.08 2.07
CA ASP A 135 0.86 12.94 1.44
C ASP A 135 1.86 11.96 0.81
N GLU A 136 3.03 12.44 0.37
CA GLU A 136 4.12 11.57 -0.05
C GLU A 136 4.56 10.67 1.12
N PHE A 137 4.71 11.25 2.31
CA PHE A 137 5.07 10.49 3.50
C PHE A 137 3.98 9.49 3.91
N PHE A 138 2.69 9.84 3.73
CA PHE A 138 1.60 8.88 3.89
C PHE A 138 1.78 7.66 2.98
N LEU A 139 2.05 7.90 1.69
CA LEU A 139 2.24 6.82 0.72
C LEU A 139 3.48 5.98 1.03
N ALA A 140 4.58 6.61 1.44
CA ALA A 140 5.79 5.92 1.85
C ALA A 140 5.49 5.00 3.03
N GLY A 141 4.84 5.50 4.08
CA GLY A 141 4.46 4.71 5.25
C GLY A 141 3.44 3.59 4.93
N LEU A 142 2.50 3.85 4.02
CA LEU A 142 1.53 2.84 3.57
C LEU A 142 2.20 1.68 2.82
N LEU A 143 3.15 1.99 1.95
CA LEU A 143 3.73 1.02 1.03
C LEU A 143 5.09 0.45 1.51
N HIS A 144 5.64 0.94 2.62
CA HIS A 144 7.00 0.60 3.07
C HIS A 144 7.27 -0.91 3.15
N ASP A 145 6.26 -1.70 3.54
CA ASP A 145 6.36 -3.14 3.77
C ASP A 145 5.72 -3.97 2.65
N ILE A 146 5.43 -3.38 1.49
CA ILE A 146 4.78 -4.08 0.37
C ILE A 146 5.61 -5.25 -0.18
N GLY A 147 6.94 -5.22 0.03
CA GLY A 147 7.85 -6.31 -0.29
C GLY A 147 7.48 -7.65 0.37
N ARG A 148 6.81 -7.64 1.52
CA ARG A 148 6.29 -8.88 2.15
C ARG A 148 5.27 -9.57 1.26
N LEU A 149 4.38 -8.79 0.65
CA LEU A 149 3.35 -9.32 -0.24
C LEU A 149 3.96 -9.88 -1.53
N VAL A 150 5.04 -9.25 -2.01
CA VAL A 150 5.84 -9.79 -3.13
C VAL A 150 6.44 -11.14 -2.77
N LEU A 151 7.07 -11.25 -1.60
CA LEU A 151 7.64 -12.52 -1.13
C LEU A 151 6.55 -13.58 -0.92
N LEU A 152 5.43 -13.21 -0.32
CA LEU A 152 4.29 -14.10 -0.09
C LEU A 152 3.71 -14.65 -1.40
N GLN A 153 3.63 -13.81 -2.44
CA GLN A 153 3.11 -14.19 -3.75
C GLN A 153 4.06 -15.11 -4.51
N ASN A 154 5.36 -14.82 -4.45
CA ASN A 154 6.37 -15.45 -5.30
C ASN A 154 7.02 -16.68 -4.64
N PHE A 155 7.07 -16.70 -3.31
CA PHE A 155 7.74 -17.73 -2.52
C PHE A 155 6.89 -18.11 -1.29
N PRO A 156 5.62 -18.54 -1.48
CA PRO A 156 4.68 -18.77 -0.37
C PRO A 156 5.17 -19.80 0.64
N ASP A 157 5.78 -20.90 0.19
CA ASP A 157 6.29 -21.96 1.07
C ASP A 157 7.50 -21.51 1.89
N ASP A 158 8.43 -20.77 1.27
CA ASP A 158 9.59 -20.21 1.95
C ASP A 158 9.17 -19.18 2.99
N TYR A 159 8.28 -18.26 2.61
CA TYR A 159 7.80 -17.20 3.50
C TYR A 159 6.96 -17.77 4.65
N LYS A 160 6.16 -18.80 4.39
CA LYS A 160 5.43 -19.54 5.44
C LYS A 160 6.38 -20.16 6.46
N ALA A 161 7.51 -20.74 6.03
CA ALA A 161 8.49 -21.31 6.95
C ALA A 161 9.12 -20.23 7.85
N ILE A 162 9.38 -19.04 7.29
CA ILE A 162 9.84 -17.87 8.06
C ILE A 162 8.79 -17.50 9.11
N LEU A 163 7.55 -17.23 8.70
CA LEU A 163 6.46 -16.80 9.60
C LEU A 163 6.17 -17.79 10.74
N LYS A 164 6.40 -19.09 10.54
CA LYS A 164 6.22 -20.12 11.58
C LYS A 164 7.31 -20.14 12.65
N THR A 165 8.52 -19.73 12.29
CA THR A 165 9.71 -19.87 13.16
C THR A 165 10.12 -18.55 13.80
N SER A 166 9.72 -17.42 13.21
CA SER A 166 10.01 -16.11 13.73
C SER A 166 9.01 -15.69 14.82
N ILE A 167 9.52 -15.19 15.95
CA ILE A 167 8.70 -14.65 17.06
C ILE A 167 8.70 -13.11 17.12
N SER A 168 9.44 -12.46 16.22
CA SER A 168 9.57 -11.00 16.16
C SER A 168 9.90 -10.52 14.75
N GLU A 169 9.62 -9.25 14.46
CA GLU A 169 9.95 -8.62 13.18
C GLU A 169 11.44 -8.65 12.86
N LYS A 170 12.29 -8.41 13.88
CA LYS A 170 13.75 -8.48 13.72
C LYS A 170 14.20 -9.87 13.27
N GLN A 171 13.54 -10.92 13.76
CA GLN A 171 13.85 -12.28 13.37
C GLN A 171 13.35 -12.58 11.96
N ILE A 172 12.16 -12.08 11.57
CA ILE A 172 11.65 -12.20 10.20
C ILE A 172 12.67 -11.63 9.20
N LEU A 173 13.17 -10.40 9.41
CA LEU A 173 14.15 -9.78 8.52
C LEU A 173 15.48 -10.57 8.45
N ALA A 174 15.93 -11.13 9.58
CA ALA A 174 17.12 -11.96 9.62
C ALA A 174 16.94 -13.28 8.86
N ASP A 175 15.77 -13.92 9.01
CA ASP A 175 15.41 -15.15 8.32
C ASP A 175 15.19 -14.92 6.81
N GLU A 176 14.59 -13.78 6.42
CA GLU A 176 14.50 -13.32 5.04
C GLU A 176 15.90 -13.15 4.43
N THR A 177 16.78 -12.40 5.10
CA THR A 177 18.16 -12.18 4.63
C THR A 177 18.89 -13.51 4.45
N LYS A 178 18.74 -14.44 5.41
CA LYS A 178 19.37 -15.77 5.34
C LYS A 178 18.80 -16.63 4.21
N ARG A 179 17.50 -16.55 3.94
CA ARG A 179 16.82 -17.38 2.94
C ARG A 179 16.95 -16.84 1.52
N PHE A 180 16.88 -15.52 1.38
CA PHE A 180 16.69 -14.82 0.11
C PHE A 180 17.89 -13.94 -0.29
N ASP A 181 18.89 -13.77 0.58
CA ASP A 181 20.00 -12.82 0.44
C ASP A 181 19.53 -11.36 0.21
N THR A 182 18.32 -11.05 0.69
CA THR A 182 17.68 -9.72 0.69
C THR A 182 16.64 -9.71 1.81
N ASP A 183 16.15 -8.52 2.16
CA ASP A 183 15.04 -8.35 3.08
C ASP A 183 13.84 -7.66 2.43
N THR A 184 12.71 -7.64 3.15
CA THR A 184 11.49 -6.95 2.76
C THR A 184 11.71 -5.49 2.38
N PRO A 185 12.41 -4.64 3.18
CA PRO A 185 12.69 -3.26 2.82
C PRO A 185 13.38 -3.10 1.46
N GLN A 186 14.40 -3.92 1.18
CA GLN A 186 15.11 -3.91 -0.10
C GLN A 186 14.19 -4.32 -1.27
N ILE A 187 13.28 -5.27 -1.06
CA ILE A 187 12.29 -5.66 -2.06
C ILE A 187 11.26 -4.55 -2.30
N SER A 188 10.77 -3.89 -1.25
CA SER A 188 9.87 -2.73 -1.38
C SER A 188 10.53 -1.61 -2.18
N ALA A 189 11.77 -1.24 -1.84
CA ALA A 189 12.53 -0.21 -2.54
C ALA A 189 12.77 -0.59 -4.01
N TRP A 190 13.16 -1.85 -4.26
CA TRP A 190 13.31 -2.36 -5.63
C TRP A 190 11.99 -2.27 -6.41
N LEU A 191 10.85 -2.58 -5.77
CA LEU A 191 9.55 -2.52 -6.41
C LEU A 191 9.12 -1.09 -6.76
N PHE A 192 9.39 -0.12 -5.88
CA PHE A 192 9.12 1.30 -6.18
C PHE A 192 9.90 1.81 -7.38
N ASN A 193 11.15 1.35 -7.53
CA ASN A 193 11.93 1.62 -8.74
C ASN A 193 11.25 1.03 -10.00
N GLN A 194 10.70 -0.19 -9.92
CA GLN A 194 9.97 -0.78 -11.05
C GLN A 194 8.69 0.01 -11.38
N TRP A 195 8.09 0.67 -10.40
CA TRP A 195 6.89 1.49 -10.56
C TRP A 195 7.17 2.94 -10.96
N ASN A 196 8.44 3.33 -11.11
CA ASN A 196 8.86 4.72 -11.32
C ASN A 196 8.31 5.68 -10.26
N LEU A 197 8.28 5.26 -8.99
CA LEU A 197 7.82 6.07 -7.86
C LEU A 197 8.97 6.81 -7.15
N ASN A 198 10.13 7.01 -7.79
CA ASN A 198 11.26 7.73 -7.19
C ASN A 198 11.11 9.26 -7.27
N PRO A 199 11.33 10.03 -6.18
CA PRO A 199 11.16 9.71 -4.76
C PRO A 199 9.79 10.27 -4.30
N LEU A 200 8.90 9.50 -3.67
CA LEU A 200 8.91 9.25 -2.23
C LEU A 200 10.29 9.13 -1.57
#